data_AF-A0A525CIV5-F1
#
_entry.id   AF-A0A525CIV5-F1
#
_cell.length_a   1.000
_cell.length_b   1.000
_cell.length_c   1.000
_cell.angle_alpha   90.00
_cell.angle_beta   90.00
_cell.angle_gamma   90.00
#
_symmetry.space_group_name_H-M   'P 1'
#
loop_
_entity.id
_entity.type
_entity.pdbx_description
1 polymer ?
#
loop_
_entity_poly.entity_id
_entity_poly.type
_entity_poly.pdbx_seq_one_letter_code
_entity_poly.pdbx_strand_id
1 'polypeptide(L)' 'MANAYTAVIKQDGDWWIGWVEEIPGVNCQEQTREELVETLRQTLREALEMNRKEARLAAGTEFITEPIFT' A
#
# COMPACT_ATOMS: atom_id res chain seq x y z
N MET A 1 -5.15 -15.27 -7.27
CA MET A 1 -4.39 -14.36 -8.15
C MET A 1 -3.55 -13.47 -7.24
N ALA A 2 -2.29 -13.19 -7.55
CA ALA A 2 -1.52 -12.25 -6.73
C ALA A 2 -2.30 -10.93 -6.71
N ASN A 3 -2.68 -10.44 -5.52
CA ASN A 3 -3.32 -9.14 -5.33
C ASN A 3 -2.38 -8.08 -5.92
N ALA A 4 -2.61 -7.74 -7.18
CA ALA A 4 -1.89 -6.69 -7.87
C ALA A 4 -2.45 -5.38 -7.34
N TYR A 5 -1.59 -4.59 -6.74
CA TYR A 5 -1.90 -3.21 -6.36
C TYR A 5 -1.56 -2.30 -7.53
N THR A 6 -2.38 -1.27 -7.71
CA THR A 6 -2.31 -0.38 -8.87
C THR A 6 -1.86 1.00 -8.41
N ALA A 7 -0.72 1.46 -8.94
CA ALA A 7 -0.26 2.83 -8.70
C ALA A 7 -0.87 3.78 -9.74
N VAL A 8 -1.63 4.76 -9.28
CA VAL A 8 -1.99 5.94 -10.08
C VAL A 8 -0.85 6.93 -9.95
N ILE A 9 -0.28 7.39 -11.06
CA ILE A 9 0.90 8.25 -11.09
C ILE A 9 0.63 9.48 -11.95
N LYS A 10 0.99 10.66 -11.44
CA LYS A 10 0.91 11.95 -12.11
C LYS A 10 2.27 12.65 -12.02
N GLN A 11 2.73 13.23 -13.12
CA GLN A 11 3.81 14.22 -13.10
C GLN A 11 3.21 15.63 -12.96
N ASP A 12 3.69 16.42 -12.01
CA ASP A 12 3.25 17.78 -11.72
C ASP A 12 4.47 18.70 -11.55
N GLY A 13 4.79 19.44 -12.62
CA GLY A 13 6.05 20.16 -12.73
C GLY A 13 7.25 19.21 -12.65
N ASP A 14 8.16 19.52 -11.73
CA ASP A 14 9.37 18.72 -11.48
C ASP A 14 9.12 17.50 -10.57
N TRP A 15 7.90 17.32 -10.05
CA TRP A 15 7.58 16.27 -9.10
C TRP A 15 6.74 15.15 -9.73
N TRP A 16 6.97 13.93 -9.25
CA TRP A 16 6.11 12.78 -9.47
C TRP A 16 5.29 12.52 -8.22
N ILE A 17 3.98 12.43 -8.37
CA ILE A 17 3.02 12.16 -7.28
C ILE A 17 2.31 10.87 -7.61
N GLY A 18 2.13 9.99 -6.61
CA GLY A 18 1.42 8.75 -6.80
C GLY A 18 0.59 8.29 -5.62
N TRP A 19 -0.38 7.44 -5.93
CA TRP A 19 -1.33 6.85 -5.00
C TRP A 19 -1.48 5.36 -5.30
N VAL A 20 -1.71 4.53 -4.29
CA VAL A 20 -2.18 3.15 -4.48
C VAL A 20 -3.70 3.15 -4.48
N GLU A 21 -4.31 2.78 -5.61
CA GLU A 21 -5.76 2.87 -5.85
C GLU A 21 -6.57 2.08 -4.83
N GLU A 22 -6.09 0.89 -4.46
CA GLU A 22 -6.80 -0.02 -3.55
C GLU A 22 -6.64 0.34 -2.06
N ILE A 23 -5.66 1.19 -1.72
CA ILE A 23 -5.32 1.50 -0.31
C ILE A 23 -5.32 3.01 -0.08
N PRO A 24 -6.44 3.57 0.45
CA PRO A 24 -6.51 4.96 0.83
C PRO A 24 -5.39 5.36 1.79
N GLY A 25 -4.79 6.54 1.57
CA GLY A 25 -3.72 7.08 2.41
C GLY A 25 -2.33 6.54 2.09
N VAL A 26 -2.17 5.61 1.14
CA VAL A 26 -0.86 5.25 0.59
C VAL A 26 -0.58 6.12 -0.63
N ASN A 27 0.16 7.20 -0.39
CA ASN A 27 0.57 8.16 -1.41
C ASN A 27 1.97 8.71 -1.12
N CYS A 28 2.71 9.00 -2.17
CA CYS A 28 4.08 9.48 -2.09
C CYS A 28 4.33 10.55 -3.15
N GLN A 29 5.40 11.33 -2.98
CA GLN A 29 5.91 12.22 -4.01
C GLN A 29 7.43 12.13 -4.06
N GLU A 30 8.01 12.10 -5.25
CA GLU A 30 9.45 12.00 -5.47
C GLU A 30 9.91 12.79 -6.70
N GLN A 31 11.22 12.95 -6.87
CA GLN A 31 11.82 13.69 -7.99
C GLN A 31 11.85 12.87 -9.29
N THR A 32 11.87 11.54 -9.18
CA THR A 32 11.82 10.64 -10.33
C THR A 32 10.67 9.65 -10.21
N ARG A 33 10.22 9.13 -11.36
CA ARG A 33 9.18 8.10 -11.41
C ARG A 33 9.65 6.80 -10.75
N GLU A 34 10.92 6.46 -10.92
CA GLU A 34 11.54 5.26 -10.37
C GLU A 34 11.59 5.31 -8.84
N GLU A 35 12.02 6.43 -8.26
CA GLU A 35 11.97 6.68 -6.81
C GLU A 35 10.53 6.63 -6.31
N LEU A 36 9.58 7.30 -7.00
CA LEU A 36 8.18 7.28 -6.60
C LEU A 36 7.64 5.85 -6.47
N VAL A 37 7.91 5.01 -7.47
CA VAL A 37 7.45 3.62 -7.47
C VAL A 37 8.08 2.81 -6.33
N GLU A 38 9.36 3.05 -6.02
CA GLU A 38 10.02 2.35 -4.93
C GLU A 38 9.48 2.81 -3.56
N THR A 39 9.33 4.11 -3.35
CA THR A 39 8.72 4.66 -2.12
C THR A 39 7.29 4.15 -1.95
N LEU A 40 6.46 4.16 -3.00
CA LEU A 40 5.11 3.61 -2.95
C LEU A 40 5.08 2.13 -2.54
N ARG A 41 6.01 1.30 -3.05
CA ARG A 41 6.11 -0.12 -2.64
C ARG A 41 6.45 -0.27 -1.16
N GLN A 42 7.37 0.55 -0.66
CA GLN A 42 7.75 0.52 0.74
C GLN A 42 6.58 0.96 1.63
N THR A 43 5.98 2.11 1.34
CA THR A 43 4.84 2.65 2.11
C THR A 43 3.64 1.70 2.07
N LEU A 44 3.36 1.08 0.92
CA LEU A 44 2.32 0.05 0.80
C LEU A 44 2.61 -1.16 1.70
N ARG A 45 3.86 -1.65 1.72
CA ARG A 45 4.24 -2.78 2.58
C ARG A 45 4.02 -2.45 4.06
N GLU A 46 4.45 -1.27 4.48
CA GLU A 46 4.31 -0.79 5.86
C GLU A 46 2.83 -0.64 6.25
N ALA A 47 2.00 -0.03 5.38
CA ALA A 47 0.56 0.11 5.61
C ALA A 47 -0.14 -1.24 5.75
N LEU A 48 0.17 -2.20 4.86
CA LEU A 48 -0.40 -3.56 4.94
C LEU A 48 0.07 -4.32 6.19
N GLU A 49 1.32 -4.14 6.62
CA GLU A 49 1.81 -4.72 7.87
C GLU A 49 1.12 -4.12 9.10
N MET A 50 0.94 -2.79 9.13
CA MET A 50 0.24 -2.09 10.20
C MET A 50 -1.20 -2.59 10.30
N ASN A 51 -1.95 -2.57 9.19
CA ASN A 51 -3.34 -3.05 9.16
C ASN A 51 -3.48 -4.50 9.63
N ARG A 52 -2.55 -5.38 9.21
CA ARG A 52 -2.54 -6.78 9.67
C ARG A 52 -2.25 -6.90 11.17
N LYS A 53 -1.34 -6.09 11.71
CA LYS A 53 -1.03 -6.08 13.15
C LYS A 53 -2.23 -5.58 13.94
N GLU A 54 -2.86 -4.48 13.53
CA GLU A 54 -4.04 -3.91 14.17
C GLU A 54 -5.22 -4.89 14.16
N ALA A 55 -5.51 -5.53 13.02
CA ALA A 55 -6.59 -6.51 12.93
C ALA A 55 -6.38 -7.70 13.89
N ARG A 56 -5.15 -8.22 13.98
CA ARG A 56 -4.82 -9.31 14.91
C ARG A 56 -4.87 -8.86 16.37
N LEU A 57 -4.42 -7.64 16.67
CA LEU A 57 -4.52 -7.08 18.01
C LEU A 57 -5.98 -6.90 18.43
N ALA A 58 -6.82 -6.41 17.53
CA ALA A 58 -8.25 -6.25 17.76
C ALA A 58 -8.98 -7.58 17.94
N ALA A 59 -8.56 -8.63 17.21
CA ALA A 59 -9.11 -9.98 17.37
C ALA A 59 -8.75 -10.62 18.73
N GLY A 60 -7.63 -10.21 19.35
CA GLY A 60 -7.17 -10.76 20.62
C GLY A 60 -6.56 -12.16 20.47
N THR A 61 -6.94 -13.08 21.35
CA THR A 61 -6.46 -14.48 21.33
C THR A 61 -7.46 -15.39 20.62
N GLU A 62 -6.99 -16.50 20.05
CA GLU A 62 -7.81 -17.55 19.42
C GLU A 62 -8.64 -17.07 18.21
N PHE A 63 -7.95 -16.71 17.11
CA PHE A 63 -8.58 -16.38 15.83
C PHE A 63 -8.17 -17.34 14.72
N ILE A 64 -9.00 -17.41 13.67
CA ILE A 64 -8.73 -18.14 12.44
C ILE A 64 -8.48 -17.12 11.32
N THR A 65 -7.60 -17.47 10.38
CA THR A 65 -7.41 -16.70 9.15
C THR A 65 -7.87 -17.54 7.96
N GLU A 66 -8.68 -16.96 7.08
CA GLU A 66 -9.13 -17.60 5.85
C GLU A 66 -9.07 -16.60 4.68
N PRO A 67 -8.71 -17.05 3.45
CA PRO A 67 -8.77 -16.20 2.27
C PRO A 67 -10.23 -15.97 1.86
N ILE A 68 -10.61 -14.71 1.65
CA ILE A 68 -11.97 -14.34 1.21
C ILE A 68 -12.10 -14.44 -0.32
N PHE A 69 -11.00 -14.27 -1.06
CA PHE A 69 -10.93 -14.41 -2.51
C PHE A 69 -9.70 -15.25 -2.89
N THR A 70 -9.82 -16.05 -3.96
CA THR A 70 -8.75 -16.91 -4.50
C THR A 70 -8.36 -16.49 -5.91
#